data_AF-A0A975CT80-F1
#
_entry.id   AF-A0A975CT80-F1
#
_cell.length_a   1.000
_cell.length_b   1.000
_cell.length_c   1.000
_cell.angle_alpha   90.00
_cell.angle_beta   90.00
_cell.angle_gamma   90.00
#
_symmetry.space_group_name_H-M   'P 1'
#
loop_
_entity.id
_entity.type
_entity.pdbx_description
1 polymer ?
#
loop_
_entity_poly.entity_id
_entity_poly.type
_entity_poly.pdbx_seq_one_letter_code
_entity_poly.pdbx_strand_id
1 'polypeptide(L)'
;MKRSIFTVLLALVLLLSGCFAAAETAAPAETAAPEDEHPFLYEIAEDDPAIAYVLVTLSYSAGLLPLPPEGEYTKTIRQVLPDGSEYINVLHLTPEGFWMEEANCEGHDCIGEGEVTLSNREERALWNMVICLPHRLSAELITRAEAEQLLGIRP
;
A
#
# COMPACT_ATOMS: atom_id res chain seq x y z
N MET A 1 -23.40 -38.19 -79.19
CA MET A 1 -23.13 -36.75 -79.44
C MET A 1 -24.16 -35.92 -78.69
N LYS A 2 -23.64 -34.98 -77.88
CA LYS A 2 -24.28 -33.76 -77.35
C LYS A 2 -25.38 -33.88 -76.28
N ARG A 3 -25.05 -33.21 -75.17
CA ARG A 3 -25.72 -32.97 -73.90
C ARG A 3 -26.72 -31.80 -74.02
N SER A 4 -27.81 -31.82 -73.24
CA SER A 4 -28.58 -30.66 -72.72
C SER A 4 -29.38 -31.16 -71.50
N ILE A 5 -28.92 -30.96 -70.26
CA ILE A 5 -29.20 -29.84 -69.34
C ILE A 5 -30.69 -29.69 -69.00
N PHE A 6 -31.15 -30.31 -67.90
CA PHE A 6 -32.33 -29.93 -67.13
C PHE A 6 -32.15 -30.39 -65.66
N THR A 7 -31.92 -29.42 -64.78
CA THR A 7 -32.53 -29.24 -63.45
C THR A 7 -32.28 -30.26 -62.31
N VAL A 8 -32.04 -29.68 -61.12
CA VAL A 8 -32.34 -30.14 -59.75
C VAL A 8 -31.17 -30.75 -58.92
N LEU A 9 -31.10 -30.29 -57.66
CA LEU A 9 -30.40 -30.79 -56.45
C LEU A 9 -28.95 -30.30 -56.24
N LEU A 10 -28.69 -29.28 -55.40
CA LEU A 10 -28.72 -29.22 -53.92
C LEU A 10 -27.39 -29.66 -53.26
N ALA A 11 -26.95 -28.81 -52.32
CA ALA A 11 -26.05 -29.07 -51.19
C ALA A 11 -24.52 -28.84 -51.36
N LEU A 12 -24.11 -27.67 -50.83
CA LEU A 12 -23.23 -27.57 -49.66
C LEU A 12 -21.71 -27.70 -49.85
N VAL A 13 -21.12 -26.65 -50.44
CA VAL A 13 -20.22 -25.68 -49.78
C VAL A 13 -19.29 -26.18 -48.65
N LEU A 14 -17.98 -26.07 -48.96
CA LEU A 14 -16.81 -25.72 -48.13
C LEU A 14 -15.89 -26.83 -47.55
N LEU A 15 -14.87 -27.11 -48.38
CA LEU A 15 -13.47 -27.50 -48.12
C LEU A 15 -12.81 -26.66 -46.99
N LEU A 16 -12.16 -27.27 -46.00
CA LEU A 16 -10.72 -27.61 -45.92
C LEU A 16 -9.75 -26.40 -45.98
N SER A 17 -9.19 -26.02 -44.81
CA SER A 17 -7.81 -25.54 -44.65
C SER A 17 -7.41 -25.61 -43.18
N GLY A 18 -6.40 -26.43 -42.89
CA GLY A 18 -5.82 -26.56 -41.55
C GLY A 18 -4.70 -25.56 -41.28
N CYS A 19 -4.38 -25.35 -40.00
CA CYS A 19 -3.06 -24.93 -39.54
C CYS A 19 -2.90 -25.15 -38.03
N PHE A 20 -1.84 -25.88 -37.70
CA PHE A 20 -0.93 -25.78 -36.55
C PHE A 20 -1.41 -25.44 -35.12
N ALA A 21 -0.97 -26.32 -34.22
CA ALA A 21 -0.98 -26.19 -32.77
C ALA A 21 -0.05 -25.06 -32.25
N ALA A 22 -0.46 -24.44 -31.14
CA ALA A 22 0.43 -23.92 -30.11
C ALA A 22 -0.31 -23.98 -28.77
N ALA A 23 0.26 -24.74 -27.83
CA ALA A 23 -0.05 -24.62 -26.42
C ALA A 23 0.55 -23.32 -25.91
N GLU A 24 -0.15 -22.58 -25.06
CA GLU A 24 0.49 -21.93 -23.91
C GLU A 24 -0.57 -21.62 -22.86
N THR A 25 -0.42 -22.28 -21.72
CA THR A 25 -1.08 -21.95 -20.47
C THR A 25 -0.65 -20.54 -20.05
N ALA A 26 -1.59 -19.61 -19.96
CA ALA A 26 -1.49 -18.42 -19.12
C ALA A 26 -2.63 -18.55 -18.09
N ALA A 27 -2.35 -19.24 -16.99
CA ALA A 27 -2.00 -18.62 -15.71
C ALA A 27 -3.10 -17.63 -15.26
N PRO A 28 -3.88 -17.96 -14.21
CA PRO A 28 -4.84 -17.01 -13.66
C PRO A 28 -4.08 -15.78 -13.19
N ALA A 29 -4.65 -14.63 -13.48
CA ALA A 29 -4.19 -13.32 -13.04
C ALA A 29 -3.70 -13.40 -11.59
N GLU A 30 -2.44 -13.02 -11.46
CA GLU A 30 -1.69 -12.75 -10.26
C GLU A 30 -2.60 -12.24 -9.14
N THR A 31 -2.69 -13.05 -8.09
CA THR A 31 -3.26 -12.69 -6.81
C THR A 31 -2.62 -11.39 -6.34
N ALA A 32 -3.39 -10.31 -6.33
CA ALA A 32 -3.05 -9.12 -5.57
C ALA A 32 -2.75 -9.56 -4.13
N ALA A 33 -1.55 -9.22 -3.65
CA ALA A 33 -1.15 -9.41 -2.27
C ALA A 33 -2.21 -8.78 -1.33
N PRO A 34 -2.43 -9.32 -0.11
CA PRO A 34 -3.43 -8.80 0.79
C PRO A 34 -3.11 -7.34 1.12
N GLU A 35 -4.02 -6.46 0.74
CA GLU A 35 -4.00 -5.05 1.11
C GLU A 35 -4.17 -4.98 2.64
N ASP A 36 -3.08 -4.61 3.32
CA ASP A 36 -2.99 -4.28 4.75
C ASP A 36 -2.90 -5.44 5.76
N GLU A 37 -1.73 -6.06 5.88
CA GLU A 37 -1.39 -6.91 7.04
C GLU A 37 -1.32 -6.11 8.36
N HIS A 38 -1.09 -4.79 8.27
CA HIS A 38 -1.02 -3.88 9.42
C HIS A 38 -2.04 -2.73 9.25
N PRO A 39 -3.28 -2.88 9.74
CA PRO A 39 -4.30 -1.84 9.63
C PRO A 39 -3.96 -0.63 10.51
N PHE A 40 -4.43 0.55 10.10
CA PHE A 40 -4.45 1.70 11.01
C PHE A 40 -5.35 1.41 12.21
N LEU A 41 -4.81 1.63 13.40
CA LEU A 41 -5.55 1.56 14.65
C LEU A 41 -6.18 2.91 14.95
N TYR A 42 -7.40 2.86 15.49
CA TYR A 42 -8.14 4.02 15.98
C TYR A 42 -8.43 3.91 17.49
N GLU A 43 -8.08 2.78 18.08
CA GLU A 43 -8.23 2.44 19.48
C GLU A 43 -7.00 1.62 19.90
N ILE A 44 -6.60 1.70 21.17
CA ILE A 44 -5.52 0.90 21.74
C ILE A 44 -6.15 -0.16 22.64
N ALA A 45 -5.90 -1.44 22.34
CA ALA A 45 -6.35 -2.53 23.19
C ALA A 45 -5.56 -2.54 24.52
N GLU A 46 -6.21 -2.95 25.60
CA GLU A 46 -5.58 -2.99 26.93
C GLU A 46 -4.34 -3.90 26.95
N ASP A 47 -4.41 -5.02 26.21
CA ASP A 47 -3.36 -6.03 26.07
C ASP A 47 -2.41 -5.78 24.88
N ASP A 48 -2.51 -4.63 24.20
CA ASP A 48 -1.58 -4.25 23.14
C ASP A 48 -0.15 -4.12 23.71
N PRO A 49 0.82 -4.94 23.23
CA PRO A 49 2.20 -4.92 23.72
C PRO A 49 3.01 -3.71 23.23
N ALA A 50 2.48 -2.90 22.31
CA ALA A 50 3.21 -1.77 21.74
C ALA A 50 3.47 -0.69 22.80
N ILE A 51 4.75 -0.31 22.93
CA ILE A 51 5.19 0.75 23.86
C ILE A 51 5.06 2.16 23.27
N ALA A 52 4.92 2.24 21.94
CA ALA A 52 4.83 3.46 21.17
C ALA A 52 4.09 3.20 19.85
N TYR A 53 3.64 4.29 19.24
CA TYR A 53 2.87 4.28 18.02
C TYR A 53 3.41 5.36 17.08
N VAL A 54 3.29 5.11 15.77
CA VAL A 54 3.42 6.14 14.75
C VAL A 54 2.02 6.66 14.45
N LEU A 55 1.73 7.89 14.87
CA LEU A 55 0.54 8.62 14.46
C LEU A 55 0.75 9.13 13.03
N VAL A 56 0.02 8.54 12.10
CA VAL A 56 0.01 8.98 10.70
C VAL A 56 -1.19 9.89 10.51
N THR A 57 -0.94 11.12 10.08
CA THR A 57 -1.97 12.09 9.72
C THR A 57 -1.92 12.38 8.23
N LEU A 58 -3.06 12.23 7.57
CA LEU A 58 -3.31 12.57 6.18
C LEU A 58 -4.22 13.80 6.11
N SER A 59 -4.63 14.20 4.90
CA SER A 59 -5.46 15.39 4.70
C SER A 59 -6.82 15.34 5.43
N TYR A 60 -7.41 14.14 5.58
CA TYR A 60 -8.77 13.97 6.11
C TYR A 60 -8.93 12.80 7.07
N SER A 61 -7.83 12.12 7.41
CA SER A 61 -7.83 10.97 8.29
C SER A 61 -6.54 10.92 9.08
N ALA A 62 -6.58 10.23 10.20
CA ALA A 62 -5.40 9.91 10.98
C ALA A 62 -5.56 8.50 11.54
N GLY A 63 -4.45 7.81 11.77
CA GLY A 63 -4.44 6.47 12.33
C GLY A 63 -3.12 6.16 13.01
N LEU A 64 -3.15 5.20 13.93
CA LEU A 64 -1.97 4.75 14.66
C LEU A 64 -1.41 3.47 14.03
N LEU A 65 -0.08 3.37 13.97
CA LEU A 65 0.64 2.15 13.65
C LEU A 65 1.46 1.75 14.88
N PRO A 66 1.25 0.56 15.47
CA PRO A 66 2.01 0.14 16.65
C PRO A 66 3.47 -0.15 16.28
N LEU A 67 4.43 0.28 17.11
CA LEU A 67 5.77 -0.26 17.00
C LEU A 67 5.75 -1.75 17.35
N PRO A 68 6.39 -2.62 16.54
CA PRO A 68 6.43 -4.04 16.84
C PRO A 68 7.27 -4.29 18.11
N PRO A 69 6.89 -5.20 19.01
CA PRO A 69 7.72 -5.54 20.18
C PRO A 69 9.03 -6.24 19.78
N GLU A 70 9.03 -6.94 18.64
CA GLU A 70 10.19 -7.60 18.05
C GLU A 70 10.04 -7.65 16.51
N GLY A 71 11.18 -7.72 15.81
CA GLY A 71 11.20 -7.71 14.36
C GLY A 71 10.90 -6.33 13.76
N GLU A 72 10.57 -6.30 12.48
CA GLU A 72 10.34 -5.08 11.72
C GLU A 72 9.22 -5.30 10.69
N TYR A 73 8.52 -4.24 10.32
CA TYR A 73 7.53 -4.29 9.25
C TYR A 73 7.42 -2.97 8.48
N THR A 74 6.91 -3.06 7.27
CA THR A 74 6.65 -1.90 6.42
C THR A 74 5.16 -1.64 6.28
N LYS A 75 4.75 -0.37 6.34
CA LYS A 75 3.39 0.07 6.01
C LYS A 75 3.41 0.95 4.77
N THR A 76 2.78 0.47 3.70
CA THR A 76 2.50 1.27 2.51
C THR A 76 1.24 2.11 2.73
N ILE A 77 1.35 3.41 2.47
CA ILE A 77 0.27 4.39 2.55
C ILE A 77 0.05 4.93 1.15
N ARG A 78 -1.11 4.59 0.56
CA ARG A 78 -1.51 5.00 -0.80
C ARG A 78 -2.66 5.99 -0.72
N GLN A 79 -2.49 7.16 -1.33
CA GLN A 79 -3.57 8.14 -1.53
C GLN A 79 -3.81 8.31 -3.03
N VAL A 80 -5.01 7.96 -3.50
CA VAL A 80 -5.42 8.19 -4.89
C VAL A 80 -6.07 9.56 -4.99
N LEU A 81 -5.52 10.42 -5.84
CA LEU A 81 -6.02 11.78 -6.05
C LEU A 81 -7.17 11.83 -7.06
N PRO A 82 -7.97 12.91 -7.08
CA PRO A 82 -9.08 13.07 -8.02
C PRO A 82 -8.69 13.03 -9.50
N ASP A 83 -7.43 13.35 -9.83
CA ASP A 83 -6.88 13.29 -11.18
C ASP A 83 -6.36 11.90 -11.58
N GLY A 84 -6.47 10.92 -10.69
CA GLY A 84 -6.01 9.55 -10.89
C GLY A 84 -4.52 9.33 -10.60
N SER A 85 -3.78 10.37 -10.19
CA SER A 85 -2.42 10.20 -9.69
C SER A 85 -2.43 9.55 -8.30
N GLU A 86 -1.33 8.90 -7.94
CA GLU A 86 -1.18 8.22 -6.66
C GLU A 86 0.01 8.77 -5.88
N TYR A 87 -0.23 9.10 -4.63
CA TYR A 87 0.81 9.36 -3.66
C TYR A 87 1.09 8.10 -2.86
N ILE A 88 2.35 7.70 -2.83
CA ILE A 88 2.84 6.51 -2.15
C ILE A 88 3.90 6.94 -1.15
N ASN A 89 3.73 6.50 0.09
CA ASN A 89 4.71 6.60 1.16
C ASN A 89 4.82 5.24 1.83
N VAL A 90 6.03 4.76 2.05
CA VAL A 90 6.30 3.50 2.75
C VAL A 90 7.04 3.84 4.04
N LEU A 91 6.38 3.58 5.17
CA LEU A 91 6.99 3.68 6.48
C LEU A 91 7.59 2.32 6.84
N HIS A 92 8.81 2.33 7.37
CA HIS A 92 9.43 1.17 7.98
C HIS A 92 9.43 1.36 9.50
N LEU A 93 8.97 0.35 10.23
CA LEU A 93 8.79 0.40 11.68
C LEU A 93 9.60 -0.69 12.35
N THR A 94 10.31 -0.31 13.41
CA THR A 94 11.15 -1.15 14.26
C THR A 94 10.69 -1.02 15.72
N PRO A 95 11.19 -1.83 16.65
CA PRO A 95 10.84 -1.70 18.05
C PRO A 95 11.30 -0.36 18.65
N GLU A 96 12.32 0.27 18.07
CA GLU A 96 12.86 1.54 18.55
C GLU A 96 12.22 2.79 17.92
N GLY A 97 11.63 2.66 16.72
CA GLY A 97 11.22 3.82 15.95
C GLY A 97 10.69 3.53 14.56
N PHE A 98 10.82 4.53 13.69
CA PHE A 98 10.40 4.43 12.30
C PHE A 98 11.16 5.40 11.39
N TRP A 99 11.12 5.16 10.08
CA TRP A 99 11.53 6.12 9.06
C TRP A 99 10.68 5.98 7.79
N MET A 100 10.82 6.93 6.87
CA MET A 100 10.28 6.83 5.51
C MET A 100 11.26 6.06 4.64
N GLU A 101 10.93 4.81 4.30
CA GLU A 101 11.77 3.95 3.46
C GLU A 101 11.66 4.32 1.98
N GLU A 102 10.44 4.58 1.52
CA GLU A 102 10.17 4.97 0.13
C GLU A 102 9.08 6.03 0.06
N ALA A 103 9.18 6.92 -0.92
CA ALA A 103 8.10 7.82 -1.30
C ALA A 103 8.23 8.15 -2.79
N ASN A 104 7.10 8.35 -3.48
CA ASN A 104 7.10 8.84 -4.86
C ASN A 104 6.94 10.38 -4.97
N CYS A 105 7.21 11.10 -3.89
CA CYS A 105 7.11 12.56 -3.85
C CYS A 105 8.27 13.24 -4.56
N GLU A 106 8.02 14.42 -5.13
CA GLU A 106 9.09 15.24 -5.68
C GLU A 106 10.05 15.69 -4.55
N GLY A 107 11.36 15.59 -4.81
CA GLY A 107 12.43 15.99 -3.90
C GLY A 107 12.86 14.92 -2.89
N HIS A 108 11.96 14.00 -2.53
CA HIS A 108 12.23 12.92 -1.55
C HIS A 108 12.76 13.40 -0.18
N ASP A 109 12.47 14.64 0.21
CA ASP A 109 12.95 15.23 1.47
C ASP A 109 12.59 14.34 2.67
N CYS A 110 11.38 13.78 2.68
CA CYS A 110 10.90 12.89 3.74
C CYS A 110 11.76 11.63 3.96
N ILE A 111 12.43 11.11 2.92
CA ILE A 111 13.37 9.99 3.03
C ILE A 111 14.68 10.48 3.70
N GLY A 112 15.12 11.69 3.35
CA GLY A 112 16.32 12.32 3.90
C GLY A 112 16.21 12.78 5.35
N GLU A 113 15.00 12.88 5.91
CA GLU A 113 14.77 13.22 7.32
C GLU A 113 15.25 12.11 8.27
N GLY A 114 15.40 10.87 7.78
CA GLY A 114 15.99 9.75 8.51
C GLY A 114 15.13 9.23 9.67
N GLU A 115 15.73 8.35 10.47
CA GLU A 115 15.02 7.59 11.50
C GLU A 115 14.67 8.42 12.75
N VAL A 116 13.41 8.30 13.16
CA VAL A 116 12.87 8.82 14.41
C VAL A 116 12.75 7.66 15.40
N THR A 117 13.46 7.77 16.53
CA THR A 117 13.40 6.80 17.62
C THR A 117 12.96 7.47 18.91
N LEU A 118 12.53 6.67 19.89
CA LEU A 118 12.19 7.20 21.22
C LEU A 118 13.38 7.90 21.89
N SER A 119 14.61 7.51 21.55
CA SER A 119 15.84 8.08 22.14
C SER A 119 16.34 9.34 21.45
N ASN A 120 16.02 9.55 20.17
CA ASN A 120 16.54 10.69 19.38
C ASN A 120 15.51 11.79 19.12
N ARG A 121 14.20 11.51 19.36
CA ARG A 121 13.10 12.39 18.94
C ARG A 121 13.14 13.81 19.54
N GLU A 122 13.85 14.05 20.63
CA GLU A 122 13.96 15.39 21.24
C GLU A 122 15.13 16.22 20.68
N GLU A 123 16.08 15.58 20.00
CA GLU A 123 17.31 16.21 19.51
C GLU A 123 17.26 16.52 18.01
N ARG A 124 16.29 15.93 17.30
CA ARG A 124 16.08 16.10 15.85
C ARG A 124 15.49 17.46 15.50
N ALA A 125 15.74 17.93 14.28
CA ALA A 125 15.22 19.21 13.80
C ALA A 125 13.68 19.23 13.69
N LEU A 126 13.09 18.11 13.29
CA LEU A 126 11.63 17.90 13.22
C LEU A 126 11.10 17.09 14.41
N TRP A 127 11.84 17.09 15.52
CA TRP A 127 11.50 16.35 16.73
C TRP A 127 11.13 14.88 16.45
N ASN A 128 9.91 14.49 16.80
CA ASN A 128 9.37 13.14 16.68
C ASN A 128 8.71 12.86 15.33
N MET A 129 8.93 13.70 14.32
CA MET A 129 8.17 13.67 13.07
C MET A 129 9.02 13.32 11.84
N VAL A 130 8.35 12.70 10.86
CA VAL A 130 8.73 12.72 9.45
C VAL A 130 7.58 13.33 8.62
N ILE A 131 7.87 14.27 7.73
CA ILE A 131 6.85 14.98 6.93
C ILE A 131 7.05 14.76 5.44
N CYS A 132 6.02 14.26 4.75
CA CYS A 132 5.93 14.32 3.30
C CYS A 132 5.00 15.47 2.89
N LEU A 133 5.56 16.68 2.76
CA LEU A 133 4.80 17.89 2.41
C LEU A 133 4.02 17.75 1.08
N PRO A 134 4.61 17.25 -0.03
CA PRO A 134 3.87 17.11 -1.30
C PRO A 134 2.66 16.17 -1.19
N HIS A 135 2.76 15.13 -0.35
CA HIS A 135 1.68 14.16 -0.14
C HIS A 135 0.75 14.50 1.02
N ARG A 136 0.99 15.62 1.73
CA ARG A 136 0.23 16.04 2.91
C ARG A 136 0.10 14.94 3.96
N LEU A 137 1.22 14.26 4.21
CA LEU A 137 1.34 13.20 5.19
C LEU A 137 2.35 13.64 6.26
N SER A 138 1.96 13.53 7.53
CA SER A 138 2.90 13.53 8.66
C SER A 138 2.84 12.18 9.37
N ALA A 139 3.99 11.74 9.86
CA ALA A 139 4.13 10.57 10.71
C ALA A 139 4.86 11.01 11.97
N GLU A 140 4.29 10.74 13.14
CA GLU A 140 4.78 11.21 14.44
C GLU A 140 4.97 10.03 15.41
N LEU A 141 6.16 9.89 15.98
CA LEU A 141 6.41 8.88 17.01
C LEU A 141 5.92 9.38 18.37
N ILE A 142 4.90 8.71 18.88
CA ILE A 142 4.29 8.99 20.18
C ILE A 142 4.36 7.77 21.09
N THR A 143 4.56 7.99 22.38
CA THR A 143 4.52 6.93 23.40
C THR A 143 3.09 6.40 23.56
N ARG A 144 2.95 5.21 24.13
CA ARG A 144 1.63 4.67 24.48
C ARG A 144 0.80 5.64 25.33
N ALA A 145 1.41 6.27 26.34
CA ALA A 145 0.72 7.24 27.19
C ALA A 145 0.23 8.48 26.43
N GLU A 146 1.04 8.99 25.49
CA GLU A 146 0.65 10.09 24.59
C GLU A 146 -0.51 9.66 23.68
N ALA A 147 -0.47 8.43 23.14
CA ALA A 147 -1.51 7.90 22.27
C ALA A 147 -2.84 7.66 23.00
N GLU A 148 -2.81 7.08 24.20
CA GLU A 148 -3.98 6.92 25.09
C GLU A 148 -4.61 8.27 25.43
N GLN A 149 -3.78 9.28 25.72
CA GLN A 149 -4.24 10.64 25.97
C GLN A 149 -4.93 11.24 24.75
N LEU A 150 -4.40 11.03 23.54
CA LEU A 150 -4.99 11.52 22.29
C LEU A 150 -6.36 10.88 22.01
N LEU A 151 -6.49 9.58 22.29
CA LEU A 151 -7.74 8.84 22.09
C LEU A 151 -8.77 9.08 23.20
N GLY A 152 -8.44 9.89 24.21
CA GLY A 152 -9.33 10.13 25.36
C GLY A 152 -9.51 8.89 26.24
N ILE A 153 -8.66 7.87 26.07
CA ILE A 153 -8.60 6.68 26.91
C ILE A 153 -7.84 7.09 28.16
N ARG A 154 -8.56 7.66 29.14
CA ARG A 154 -8.07 7.73 30.52
C ARG A 154 -8.99 6.90 31.41
N PRO A 155 -8.44 6.00 32.25
CA PRO A 155 -9.22 5.23 33.22
C PRO A 155 -9.89 6.13 34.27
#